data_AF-A0A6A7BPB7-F1
#
_entry.id   AF-A0A6A7BPB7-F1
#
_cell.length_a   1.000
_cell.length_b   1.000
_cell.length_c   1.000
_cell.angle_alpha   90.00
_cell.angle_beta   90.00
_cell.angle_gamma   90.00
#
_symmetry.space_group_name_H-M   'P 1'
#
loop_
_entity.id
_entity.type
_entity.pdbx_description
1 polymer ?
#
loop_
_entity_poly.entity_id
_entity_poly.type
_entity_poly.pdbx_seq_one_letter_code
_entity_poly.pdbx_strand_id
1 'polypeptide(L)'
;MSRHTFVGPAGVSVAIGWDRPLETFYVQVSRPDPEDPGERDTFVWKGLAPGELSTAAAAIAIATPHAALPTDLGTTLETDRLQTLGSFDGPAQAAMKRQRFDRDL
;
A
#
# COMPACT_ATOMS: atom_id res chain seq x y z
N MET A 1 0.90 -9.74 3.19
CA MET A 1 0.44 -8.41 2.77
C MET A 1 -1.03 -8.32 3.13
N SER A 2 -1.49 -7.20 3.65
CA SER A 2 -2.93 -6.92 3.80
C SER A 2 -3.39 -5.92 2.72
N ARG A 3 -4.68 -5.90 2.44
CA ARG A 3 -5.28 -4.97 1.47
C ARG A 3 -6.73 -4.69 1.86
N HIS A 4 -7.04 -3.41 1.98
CA HIS A 4 -8.40 -2.89 2.10
C HIS A 4 -8.67 -1.99 0.90
N THR A 5 -9.86 -2.09 0.32
CA THR A 5 -10.23 -1.31 -0.87
C THR A 5 -11.48 -0.49 -0.61
N PHE A 6 -11.42 0.79 -0.95
CA PHE A 6 -12.51 1.74 -0.80
C PHE A 6 -12.85 2.37 -2.14
N VAL A 7 -14.13 2.67 -2.35
CA VAL A 7 -14.62 3.32 -3.57
C VAL A 7 -14.72 4.82 -3.32
N GLY A 8 -14.08 5.59 -4.19
CA GLY A 8 -14.17 7.04 -4.25
C GLY A 8 -15.18 7.52 -5.30
N PRO A 9 -15.34 8.84 -5.44
CA PRO A 9 -16.15 9.43 -6.50
C PRO A 9 -15.68 9.04 -7.90
N ALA A 10 -16.57 9.14 -8.89
CA ALA A 10 -16.24 8.96 -10.31
C ALA A 10 -15.49 7.64 -10.64
N GLY A 11 -15.80 6.57 -9.92
CA GLY A 11 -15.19 5.25 -10.13
C GLY A 11 -13.76 5.12 -9.62
N VAL A 12 -13.24 6.09 -8.86
CA VAL A 12 -11.96 5.98 -8.16
C VAL A 12 -11.98 4.79 -7.19
N SER A 13 -10.87 4.07 -7.10
CA SER A 13 -10.64 3.00 -6.15
C SER A 13 -9.35 3.30 -5.38
N VAL A 14 -9.42 3.19 -4.07
CA VAL A 14 -8.29 3.39 -3.16
C VAL A 14 -8.00 2.05 -2.50
N ALA A 15 -6.82 1.49 -2.78
CA ALA A 15 -6.29 0.36 -2.05
C ALA A 15 -5.22 0.81 -1.07
N ILE A 16 -5.32 0.34 0.17
CA ILE A 16 -4.41 0.68 1.27
C ILE A 16 -4.15 -0.58 2.10
N GLY A 17 -2.94 -0.75 2.60
CA GLY A 17 -2.60 -1.92 3.39
C GLY A 17 -1.16 -1.95 3.88
N TRP A 18 -0.77 -3.09 4.43
CA TRP A 18 0.58 -3.37 4.90
C TRP A 18 1.32 -4.35 3.98
N ASP A 19 2.49 -3.94 3.50
CA ASP A 19 3.45 -4.79 2.81
C ASP A 19 4.55 -5.22 3.79
N ARG A 20 4.44 -6.44 4.32
CA ARG A 20 5.45 -7.02 5.21
C ARG A 20 6.82 -7.18 4.54
N PRO A 21 6.94 -7.75 3.31
CA PRO A 21 8.22 -7.76 2.61
C PRO A 21 8.91 -6.40 2.58
N LEU A 22 8.22 -5.30 2.29
CA LEU A 22 8.83 -3.96 2.27
C LEU A 22 8.80 -3.25 3.64
N GLU A 23 8.21 -3.86 4.66
CA GLU A 23 8.02 -3.23 5.97
C GLU A 23 7.43 -1.81 5.88
N THR A 24 6.47 -1.62 4.97
CA THR A 24 5.86 -0.34 4.68
C THR A 24 4.35 -0.49 4.54
N PHE A 25 3.61 0.52 4.96
CA PHE A 25 2.26 0.72 4.46
C PHE A 25 2.31 1.12 2.99
N TYR A 26 1.23 0.90 2.25
CA TYR A 26 1.13 1.33 0.86
C TYR A 26 -0.24 1.93 0.56
N VAL A 27 -0.27 2.78 -0.46
CA VAL A 27 -1.51 3.35 -1.02
C VAL A 27 -1.42 3.30 -2.53
N GLN A 28 -2.46 2.76 -3.16
CA GLN A 28 -2.68 2.78 -4.59
C GLN A 28 -4.04 3.42 -4.89
N VAL A 29 -4.05 4.49 -5.68
CA VAL A 29 -5.29 5.12 -6.14
C VAL A 29 -5.37 4.99 -7.65
N SER A 30 -6.47 4.40 -8.10
CA SER A 30 -6.72 4.16 -9.52
C SER A 30 -8.08 4.65 -9.93
N ARG A 31 -8.23 5.11 -11.17
CA ARG A 31 -9.49 5.51 -11.81
C ARG A 31 -9.70 4.68 -13.08
N PRO A 32 -10.91 4.62 -13.66
CA PRO A 32 -11.08 4.13 -15.03
C PRO A 32 -10.15 4.90 -15.97
N ASP A 33 -9.49 4.20 -16.86
CA ASP A 33 -8.62 4.83 -17.85
C ASP A 33 -9.47 5.68 -18.82
N PRO A 34 -9.10 6.96 -19.06
CA PRO A 34 -9.86 7.84 -19.94
C PRO A 34 -9.68 7.50 -21.44
N GLU A 35 -8.61 6.80 -21.81
CA GLU A 35 -8.24 6.49 -23.19
C GLU A 35 -8.53 5.02 -23.55
N ASP A 36 -8.52 4.11 -22.57
CA ASP A 36 -8.78 2.67 -22.78
C ASP A 36 -9.96 2.13 -21.94
N PRO A 37 -11.17 2.06 -22.51
CA PRO A 37 -12.36 1.57 -21.81
C PRO A 37 -12.22 0.13 -21.31
N GLY A 38 -12.11 -0.03 -19.99
CA GLY A 38 -11.98 -1.33 -19.32
C GLY A 38 -10.71 -1.44 -18.48
N GLU A 39 -9.72 -0.59 -18.77
CA GLU A 39 -8.49 -0.49 -18.00
C GLU A 39 -8.60 0.50 -16.83
N ARG A 40 -7.61 0.46 -15.94
CA ARG A 40 -7.51 1.39 -14.81
C ARG A 40 -6.16 2.09 -14.77
N ASP A 41 -6.20 3.41 -14.83
CA ASP A 41 -5.04 4.29 -14.62
C ASP A 41 -4.76 4.44 -13.11
N THR A 42 -3.53 4.11 -12.69
CA THR A 42 -3.06 4.32 -11.30
C THR A 42 -2.23 5.59 -11.23
N PHE A 43 -2.81 6.63 -10.63
CA PHE A 43 -2.19 7.96 -10.58
C PHE A 43 -1.59 8.31 -9.20
N VAL A 44 -1.86 7.51 -8.17
CA VAL A 44 -1.13 7.55 -6.88
C VAL A 44 -0.62 6.16 -6.57
N TRP A 45 0.68 6.05 -6.33
CA TRP A 45 1.30 4.83 -5.80
C TRP A 45 2.42 5.19 -4.83
N LYS A 46 2.27 4.79 -3.56
CA LYS A 46 3.23 4.98 -2.47
C LYS A 46 3.44 3.68 -1.70
N GLY A 47 4.58 3.54 -1.05
CA GLY A 47 4.98 2.29 -0.37
C GLY A 47 5.67 1.31 -1.31
N LEU A 48 6.47 1.82 -2.24
CA LEU A 48 7.24 1.06 -3.23
C LEU A 48 8.67 0.76 -2.79
N ALA A 49 9.13 1.39 -1.73
CA ALA A 49 10.45 1.17 -1.14
C ALA A 49 10.36 0.67 0.32
N PRO A 50 11.41 -0.02 0.82
CA PRO A 50 11.44 -0.44 2.20
C PRO A 50 11.23 0.71 3.18
N GLY A 51 10.26 0.57 4.09
CA GLY A 51 9.97 1.56 5.13
C GLY A 51 9.45 2.92 4.66
N GLU A 52 9.06 3.08 3.37
CA GLU A 52 8.67 4.38 2.79
C GLU A 52 7.53 5.07 3.55
N LEU A 53 6.50 4.30 3.92
CA LEU A 53 5.39 4.75 4.77
C LEU A 53 5.40 3.93 6.06
N SER A 54 5.92 4.51 7.13
CA SER A 54 6.14 3.83 8.41
C SER A 54 4.94 3.82 9.35
N THR A 55 3.85 4.54 9.04
CA THR A 55 2.67 4.63 9.91
C THR A 55 1.36 4.48 9.12
N ALA A 56 0.35 3.85 9.74
CA ALA A 56 -0.98 3.79 9.15
C ALA A 56 -1.58 5.19 8.92
N ALA A 57 -1.28 6.14 9.81
CA ALA A 57 -1.74 7.53 9.69
C ALA A 57 -1.21 8.23 8.42
N ALA A 58 0.05 8.01 8.05
CA ALA A 58 0.63 8.58 6.82
C ALA A 58 -0.05 8.00 5.57
N ALA A 59 -0.31 6.69 5.54
CA ALA A 59 -1.05 6.06 4.46
C ALA A 59 -2.50 6.56 4.37
N ILE A 60 -3.19 6.70 5.52
CA ILE A 60 -4.54 7.24 5.60
C ILE A 60 -4.58 8.68 5.06
N ALA A 61 -3.63 9.53 5.44
CA ALA A 61 -3.57 10.91 4.96
C ALA A 61 -3.46 11.01 3.43
N ILE A 62 -2.75 10.08 2.78
CA ILE A 62 -2.66 9.99 1.32
C ILE A 62 -3.99 9.49 0.73
N ALA A 63 -4.68 8.57 1.39
CA ALA A 63 -5.93 7.97 0.93
C ALA A 63 -7.17 8.88 1.11
N THR A 64 -7.21 9.70 2.16
CA THR A 64 -8.37 10.53 2.55
C THR A 64 -8.88 11.45 1.44
N PRO A 65 -8.05 12.11 0.62
CA PRO A 65 -8.54 12.94 -0.48
C PRO A 65 -9.31 12.18 -1.56
N HIS A 66 -9.23 10.84 -1.59
CA HIS A 66 -9.70 10.02 -2.70
C HIS A 66 -10.90 9.13 -2.36
N ALA A 67 -11.16 8.87 -1.08
CA ALA A 67 -12.32 8.10 -0.63
C ALA A 67 -12.70 8.44 0.81
N ALA A 68 -13.97 8.20 1.16
CA ALA A 68 -14.40 8.18 2.55
C ALA A 68 -13.84 6.91 3.23
N LEU A 69 -13.09 7.08 4.30
CA LEU A 69 -12.42 5.99 5.01
C LEU A 69 -13.13 5.73 6.35
N PRO A 70 -13.25 4.47 6.79
CA PRO A 70 -13.74 4.14 8.13
C PRO A 70 -12.88 4.78 9.21
N THR A 71 -13.51 5.24 10.30
CA THR A 71 -12.81 5.90 11.42
C THR A 71 -11.86 4.98 12.17
N ASP A 72 -12.10 3.67 12.12
CA ASP A 72 -11.30 2.62 12.74
C ASP A 72 -10.20 2.06 11.84
N LEU A 73 -10.08 2.55 10.60
CA LEU A 73 -9.12 2.02 9.61
C LEU A 73 -7.67 2.04 10.12
N GLY A 74 -7.28 3.06 10.89
CA GLY A 74 -5.95 3.13 11.49
C GLY A 74 -5.66 1.93 12.40
N THR A 75 -6.61 1.57 13.26
CA THR A 75 -6.50 0.40 14.14
C THR A 75 -6.43 -0.90 13.34
N THR A 76 -7.24 -1.01 12.29
CA THR A 76 -7.24 -2.19 11.39
C THR A 76 -5.89 -2.37 10.71
N LEU A 77 -5.33 -1.30 10.13
CA LEU A 77 -4.04 -1.33 9.45
C LEU A 77 -2.88 -1.68 10.38
N GLU A 78 -2.86 -1.12 11.58
CA GLU A 78 -1.84 -1.48 12.58
C GLU A 78 -2.00 -2.93 13.06
N THR A 79 -3.23 -3.41 13.21
CA THR A 79 -3.50 -4.82 13.55
C THR A 79 -2.96 -5.75 12.47
N ASP A 80 -3.21 -5.45 11.19
CA ASP A 80 -2.66 -6.22 10.08
C ASP A 80 -1.12 -6.27 10.10
N ARG A 81 -0.49 -5.13 10.39
CA ARG A 81 0.97 -5.06 10.55
C ARG A 81 1.43 -5.98 11.68
N LEU A 82 0.78 -5.89 12.84
CA LEU A 82 1.12 -6.69 14.03
C LEU A 82 0.93 -8.19 13.81
N GLN A 83 -0.07 -8.61 13.02
CA GLN A 83 -0.27 -10.02 12.66
C GLN A 83 0.90 -10.62 11.88
N THR A 84 1.76 -9.78 11.28
CA THR A 84 2.94 -10.24 10.54
C THR A 84 4.22 -10.28 11.39
N LEU A 85 4.15 -9.90 12.67
CA LEU A 85 5.29 -10.00 13.57
C LEU A 85 5.77 -11.46 13.68
N GLY A 86 7.09 -11.64 13.70
CA GLY A 86 7.71 -12.97 13.71
C GLY A 86 7.62 -13.73 12.39
N SER A 87 7.07 -13.13 11.32
CA SER A 87 7.16 -13.64 9.96
C SER A 87 8.36 -13.03 9.25
N PHE A 88 9.11 -13.85 8.51
CA PHE A 88 10.34 -13.43 7.85
C PHE A 88 10.28 -13.65 6.34
N ASP A 89 11.10 -12.91 5.60
CA ASP A 89 11.31 -13.15 4.18
C ASP A 89 11.91 -14.55 3.95
N GLY A 90 11.38 -15.27 2.97
CA GLY A 90 12.06 -16.45 2.45
C GLY A 90 13.35 -16.09 1.69
N PRO A 91 14.23 -17.07 1.40
CA PRO A 91 15.52 -16.79 0.75
C PRO A 91 15.42 -16.01 -0.57
N ALA A 92 14.41 -16.31 -1.40
CA ALA A 92 14.18 -15.62 -2.66
C ALA A 92 13.72 -14.16 -2.47
N GLN A 93 12.85 -13.90 -1.48
CA GLN A 93 12.38 -12.55 -1.16
C GLN A 93 13.54 -11.70 -0.63
N ALA A 94 14.34 -12.25 0.28
CA ALA A 94 15.53 -11.59 0.80
C ALA A 94 16.54 -11.29 -0.32
N ALA A 95 16.80 -12.23 -1.23
CA ALA A 95 17.70 -12.02 -2.36
C ALA A 95 17.21 -10.91 -3.30
N MET A 96 15.91 -10.89 -3.64
CA MET A 96 15.30 -9.86 -4.47
C MET A 96 15.39 -8.46 -3.83
N LYS A 97 15.11 -8.37 -2.52
CA LYS A 97 15.21 -7.11 -1.78
C LYS A 97 16.64 -6.55 -1.86
N ARG A 98 17.66 -7.38 -1.60
CA ARG A 98 19.07 -6.99 -1.75
C ARG A 98 19.41 -6.49 -3.15
N GLN A 99 18.99 -7.24 -4.18
CA GLN A 99 19.26 -6.85 -5.58
C GLN A 99 18.61 -5.52 -5.96
N ARG A 100 17.42 -5.24 -5.43
CA ARG A 100 16.61 -4.09 -5.81
C ARG A 100 16.93 -2.81 -5.01
N PHE A 101 17.28 -2.94 -3.73
CA PHE A 101 17.38 -1.80 -2.82
C PHE A 101 18.77 -1.61 -2.17
N ASP A 102 19.62 -2.64 -2.12
CA ASP A 102 20.95 -2.55 -1.48
C ASP A 102 22.08 -2.28 -2.49
N ARG A 103 21.75 -1.72 -3.67
CA ARG A 103 22.71 -1.47 -4.76
C ARG A 103 23.55 -0.18 -4.61
N ASP A 104 23.79 0.28 -3.38
CA ASP A 104 24.66 1.43 -3.07
C ASP A 104 25.45 1.25 -1.75
N LEU A 105 26.26 0.18 -1.67
CA LEU A 105 27.42 0.05 -0.76
C LEU A 105 28.64 -0.50 -1.51
#